data_AF-A0A0P1HJD9-F1
#
_entry.id   AF-A0A0P1HJD9-F1
#
_cell.length_a   1.000
_cell.length_b   1.000
_cell.length_c   1.000
_cell.angle_alpha   90.00
_cell.angle_beta   90.00
_cell.angle_gamma   90.00
#
_symmetry.space_group_name_H-M   'P 1'
#
loop_
_entity.id
_entity.type
_entity.pdbx_description
1 polymer ?
#
loop_
_entity_poly.entity_id
_entity_poly.type
_entity_poly.pdbx_seq_one_letter_code
_entity_poly.pdbx_strand_id
1 'polypeptide(L)'
;MASNHSKSLILQSFESDRMDLEAFIPVFYRMLFATHPDLRALFPKDTARLEEKMLAALTHIAEAVEDTGRLNAILNKLGETHRKMQVSDAHFDGFIKSFTGALAHTLGPEWNDEMQQAWSDFLVYVAMKMNFLSSQRHKETQP
;
A
#
# COMPACT_ATOMS: atom_id res chain seq x y z
N MET A 1 5.33 -11.29 9.79
CA MET A 1 6.24 -11.06 8.65
C MET A 1 5.64 -11.82 7.48
N ALA A 2 5.64 -11.26 6.27
CA ALA A 2 5.17 -11.97 5.09
C ALA A 2 6.01 -13.24 4.84
N SER A 3 5.37 -14.34 4.46
CA SER A 3 6.06 -15.59 4.10
C SER A 3 6.94 -15.39 2.86
N ASN A 4 7.92 -16.27 2.63
CA ASN A 4 8.74 -16.20 1.40
C ASN A 4 7.88 -16.31 0.13
N HIS A 5 6.82 -17.12 0.17
CA HIS A 5 5.86 -17.21 -0.92
C HIS A 5 5.10 -15.89 -1.14
N SER A 6 4.61 -15.26 -0.06
CA SER A 6 3.96 -13.96 -0.15
C SER A 6 4.91 -12.91 -0.74
N LYS A 7 6.16 -12.85 -0.30
CA LYS A 7 7.18 -11.94 -0.85
C LYS A 7 7.38 -12.15 -2.35
N SER A 8 7.43 -13.40 -2.80
CA SER A 8 7.56 -13.73 -4.22
C SER A 8 6.37 -13.22 -5.04
N LEU A 9 5.14 -13.30 -4.53
CA LEU A 9 3.95 -12.75 -5.21
C LEU A 9 3.98 -11.23 -5.30
N ILE A 10 4.49 -10.55 -4.26
CA ILE A 10 4.69 -9.09 -4.28
C ILE A 10 5.70 -8.70 -5.37
N LEU A 11 6.85 -9.37 -5.40
CA LEU A 11 7.91 -9.10 -6.39
C LEU A 11 7.43 -9.41 -7.81
N GLN A 12 6.77 -10.55 -8.02
CA GLN A 12 6.16 -10.92 -9.30
C GLN A 12 5.18 -9.84 -9.80
N SER A 13 4.41 -9.23 -8.89
CA SER A 13 3.49 -8.15 -9.24
C SER A 13 4.21 -6.90 -9.73
N PHE A 14 5.39 -6.58 -9.19
CA PHE A 14 6.24 -5.46 -9.66
C PHE A 14 6.97 -5.78 -10.97
N GLU A 15 7.28 -7.05 -11.21
CA GLU A 15 7.97 -7.52 -12.42
C GLU A 15 7.03 -7.80 -13.61
N SER A 16 5.71 -7.77 -13.39
CA SER A 16 4.71 -7.98 -14.43
C SER A 16 4.80 -6.92 -15.54
N ASP A 17 4.71 -7.36 -16.80
CA ASP A 17 4.61 -6.46 -17.96
C ASP A 17 3.37 -5.55 -17.92
N ARG A 18 2.38 -5.89 -17.09
CA ARG A 18 1.17 -5.07 -16.88
C ARG A 18 1.37 -3.98 -15.83
N MET A 19 2.43 -4.08 -15.02
CA MET A 19 2.72 -3.17 -13.92
C MET A 19 3.65 -2.03 -14.36
N ASP A 20 3.06 -0.99 -14.94
CA ASP A 20 3.71 0.30 -15.08
C ASP A 20 3.39 1.15 -13.84
N LEU A 21 4.38 1.40 -12.97
CA LEU A 21 4.18 2.17 -11.74
C LEU A 21 3.77 3.63 -12.01
N GLU A 22 4.28 4.24 -13.08
CA GLU A 22 3.92 5.62 -13.44
C GLU A 22 2.47 5.72 -13.88
N ALA A 23 1.93 4.68 -14.54
CA ALA A 23 0.51 4.60 -14.90
C ALA A 23 -0.38 4.12 -13.74
N PHE A 24 0.13 3.22 -12.88
CA PHE A 24 -0.60 2.66 -11.74
C PHE A 24 -0.91 3.70 -10.67
N ILE A 25 0.05 4.56 -10.33
CA ILE A 25 -0.09 5.51 -9.21
C ILE A 25 -1.26 6.49 -9.41
N PRO A 26 -1.45 7.12 -10.60
CA PRO A 26 -2.63 7.95 -10.86
C PRO A 26 -3.95 7.17 -10.78
N VAL A 27 -3.97 5.92 -11.24
CA VAL A 27 -5.15 5.02 -11.11
C VAL A 27 -5.48 4.81 -9.65
N PHE A 28 -4.48 4.47 -8.83
CA PHE A 28 -4.63 4.30 -7.39
C PHE A 28 -5.20 5.55 -6.72
N TYR A 29 -4.63 6.74 -6.94
CA TYR A 29 -5.14 7.96 -6.30
C TYR A 29 -6.55 8.32 -6.75
N ARG A 30 -6.89 8.09 -8.03
CA ARG A 30 -8.25 8.28 -8.52
C ARG A 30 -9.23 7.34 -7.80
N MET A 31 -8.87 6.06 -7.63
CA MET A 31 -9.71 5.11 -6.89
C MET A 31 -9.82 5.46 -5.41
N LEU A 32 -8.71 5.89 -4.78
CA LEU A 32 -8.68 6.33 -3.39
C LEU A 32 -9.63 7.50 -3.16
N PHE A 33 -9.52 8.56 -3.95
CA PHE A 33 -10.35 9.75 -3.75
C PHE A 33 -11.80 9.59 -4.21
N ALA A 34 -12.07 8.65 -5.12
CA ALA A 34 -13.44 8.30 -5.48
C ALA A 34 -14.16 7.52 -4.37
N THR A 35 -13.45 6.66 -3.65
CA THR A 35 -14.02 5.80 -2.60
C THR A 35 -13.96 6.42 -1.21
N HIS A 36 -12.95 7.26 -0.95
CA HIS A 36 -12.67 7.93 0.32
C HIS A 36 -12.36 9.42 0.07
N PRO A 37 -13.37 10.22 -0.31
CA PRO A 37 -13.18 11.62 -0.69
C PRO A 37 -12.65 12.49 0.47
N ASP A 38 -12.91 12.10 1.71
CA ASP A 38 -12.39 12.70 2.94
C ASP A 38 -10.85 12.68 3.00
N LEU A 39 -10.22 11.64 2.45
CA LEU A 39 -8.75 11.53 2.41
C LEU A 39 -8.10 12.63 1.58
N ARG A 40 -8.79 13.20 0.57
CA ARG A 40 -8.21 14.19 -0.34
C ARG A 40 -7.62 15.40 0.40
N ALA A 41 -8.21 15.76 1.54
CA ALA A 41 -7.77 16.89 2.38
C ALA A 41 -6.41 16.66 3.05
N LEU A 42 -5.97 15.41 3.22
CA LEU A 42 -4.68 15.04 3.80
C LEU A 42 -3.53 15.12 2.78
N PHE A 43 -3.86 15.18 1.49
CA PHE A 43 -2.88 15.18 0.41
C PHE A 43 -2.64 16.58 -0.16
N PRO A 44 -1.41 16.87 -0.63
CA PRO A 44 -1.12 18.15 -1.27
C PRO A 44 -2.02 18.38 -2.50
N LYS A 45 -2.20 19.65 -2.87
CA LYS A 45 -2.90 20.02 -4.11
C LYS A 45 -2.08 19.67 -5.34
N ASP A 46 -0.76 19.72 -5.22
CA ASP A 46 0.21 19.32 -6.24
C ASP A 46 0.23 17.79 -6.36
N THR A 47 -0.41 17.27 -7.41
CA THR A 47 -0.51 15.85 -7.70
C THR A 47 0.79 15.29 -8.27
N ALA A 48 1.55 16.04 -9.06
CA ALA A 48 2.80 15.57 -9.65
C ALA A 48 3.82 15.23 -8.55
N ARG A 49 4.00 16.13 -7.58
CA ARG A 49 4.88 15.86 -6.43
C ARG A 49 4.37 14.73 -5.54
N LEU A 50 3.06 14.51 -5.49
CA LEU A 50 2.47 13.40 -4.75
C LEU A 50 2.76 12.05 -5.41
N GLU A 51 2.61 11.99 -6.73
CA GLU A 51 2.87 10.82 -7.55
C GLU A 51 4.36 10.45 -7.52
N GLU A 52 5.26 11.43 -7.67
CA GLU A 52 6.72 11.24 -7.57
C GLU A 52 7.13 10.62 -6.23
N LYS A 53 6.57 11.12 -5.12
CA LYS A 53 6.86 10.57 -3.79
C LYS A 53 6.34 9.15 -3.62
N MET A 54 5.17 8.83 -4.17
CA MET A 54 4.62 7.48 -4.13
C MET A 54 5.48 6.53 -4.96
N LEU A 55 5.91 6.95 -6.15
CA LEU A 55 6.79 6.17 -7.01
C LEU A 55 8.09 5.82 -6.29
N ALA A 56 8.77 6.82 -5.73
CA ALA A 56 10.00 6.60 -4.97
C ALA A 56 9.78 5.66 -3.77
N ALA A 57 8.65 5.78 -3.06
CA ALA A 57 8.33 4.91 -1.94
C ALA A 57 8.10 3.46 -2.38
N LEU A 58 7.34 3.23 -3.45
CA LEU A 58 7.07 1.90 -3.99
C LEU A 58 8.34 1.23 -4.51
N THR A 59 9.19 1.96 -5.23
CA THR A 59 10.49 1.45 -5.71
C THR A 59 11.38 1.04 -4.53
N HIS A 60 11.53 1.89 -3.51
CA HIS A 60 12.34 1.56 -2.34
C HIS A 60 11.78 0.38 -1.54
N ILE A 61 10.45 0.24 -1.47
CA ILE A 61 9.81 -0.90 -0.82
C ILE A 61 10.08 -2.17 -1.63
N ALA A 62 9.90 -2.16 -2.95
CA ALA A 62 10.15 -3.28 -3.85
C ALA A 62 11.59 -3.80 -3.72
N GLU A 63 12.58 -2.91 -3.75
CA GLU A 63 13.99 -3.25 -3.56
C GLU A 63 14.31 -3.85 -2.18
N ALA A 64 13.47 -3.61 -1.17
CA ALA A 64 13.70 -4.04 0.20
C ALA A 64 12.82 -5.23 0.62
N VAL A 65 11.90 -5.72 -0.22
CA VAL A 65 10.96 -6.80 0.16
C VAL A 65 11.68 -8.04 0.70
N GLU A 66 12.82 -8.40 0.10
CA GLU A 66 13.62 -9.55 0.53
C GLU A 66 14.36 -9.27 1.84
N ASP A 67 14.99 -8.09 1.98
CA ASP A 67 15.67 -7.65 3.20
C ASP A 67 14.71 -7.00 4.18
N THR A 68 14.15 -7.82 5.07
CA THR A 68 13.19 -7.34 6.06
C THR A 68 13.78 -6.37 7.09
N GLY A 69 15.10 -6.40 7.33
CA GLY A 69 15.77 -5.43 8.19
C GLY A 69 15.72 -4.04 7.56
N ARG A 70 16.15 -3.95 6.30
CA ARG A 70 16.09 -2.72 5.49
C ARG A 70 14.65 -2.22 5.32
N LEU A 71 13.72 -3.11 4.97
CA LEU A 71 12.31 -2.75 4.82
C LEU A 71 11.74 -2.14 6.10
N ASN A 72 12.00 -2.75 7.26
CA ASN A 72 11.51 -2.22 8.53
C ASN A 72 12.08 -0.83 8.86
N ALA A 73 13.35 -0.59 8.56
CA ALA A 73 13.95 0.72 8.76
C ALA A 73 13.27 1.80 7.88
N ILE A 74 13.00 1.49 6.61
CA ILE A 74 12.27 2.37 5.68
C ILE A 74 10.87 2.66 6.21
N LEU A 75 10.12 1.63 6.58
CA LEU A 75 8.73 1.75 7.03
C LEU A 75 8.60 2.54 8.34
N ASN A 76 9.50 2.33 9.30
CA ASN A 76 9.53 3.13 10.53
C ASN A 76 9.71 4.62 10.21
N LYS A 77 10.62 4.95 9.27
CA LYS A 77 10.86 6.35 8.89
C LYS A 77 9.66 6.98 8.18
N LEU A 78 9.00 6.21 7.31
CA LEU A 78 7.75 6.64 6.69
C LEU A 78 6.65 6.88 7.74
N GLY A 79 6.56 6.01 8.75
CA GLY A 79 5.61 6.15 9.86
C GLY A 79 5.77 7.45 10.65
N GLU A 80 6.99 7.88 10.93
CA GLU A 80 7.26 9.19 11.57
C GLU A 80 6.69 10.36 10.75
N THR A 81 6.77 10.26 9.43
CA THR A 81 6.29 11.29 8.52
C THR A 81 4.77 11.30 8.44
N HIS A 82 4.15 10.11 8.33
CA HIS A 82 2.68 9.98 8.24
C HIS A 82 1.97 10.38 9.53
N ARG A 83 2.55 10.13 10.70
CA ARG A 83 1.97 10.59 11.98
C ARG A 83 1.91 12.12 12.09
N LYS A 84 2.90 12.83 11.52
CA LYS A 84 2.87 14.30 11.45
C LYS A 84 1.76 14.83 10.54
N MET A 85 1.26 14.01 9.63
CA MET A 85 0.18 14.34 8.68
C MET A 85 -1.21 14.04 9.26
N GLN A 86 -1.33 13.67 10.53
CA GLN A 86 -2.60 13.33 11.21
C GLN A 86 -3.39 12.22 10.51
N VAL A 87 -2.69 11.30 9.85
CA VAL A 87 -3.29 10.09 9.28
C VAL A 87 -3.79 9.18 10.43
N SER A 88 -4.95 8.57 10.28
CA SER A 88 -5.58 7.69 11.26
C SER A 88 -5.54 6.23 10.77
N ASP A 89 -5.86 5.29 11.66
CA ASP A 89 -6.01 3.88 11.29
C ASP A 89 -7.11 3.65 10.25
N ALA A 90 -8.21 4.41 10.32
CA ALA A 90 -9.29 4.34 9.35
C ALA A 90 -8.85 4.85 7.96
N HIS A 91 -7.96 5.85 7.93
CA HIS A 91 -7.38 6.32 6.67
C HIS A 91 -6.51 5.24 6.01
N PHE A 92 -5.76 4.46 6.81
CA PHE A 92 -4.97 3.34 6.29
C PHE A 92 -5.84 2.20 5.75
N ASP A 93 -6.97 1.90 6.36
CA ASP A 93 -7.90 0.91 5.79
C ASP A 93 -8.39 1.30 4.40
N GLY A 94 -8.79 2.58 4.24
CA GLY A 94 -9.23 3.10 2.95
C GLY A 94 -8.10 3.06 1.92
N PHE A 95 -6.88 3.36 2.35
CA PHE A 95 -5.67 3.19 1.54
C PHE A 95 -5.50 1.74 1.07
N ILE A 96 -5.52 0.76 2.00
CA ILE A 96 -5.30 -0.66 1.69
C ILE A 96 -6.34 -1.15 0.67
N LYS A 97 -7.63 -0.88 0.93
CA LYS A 97 -8.72 -1.29 0.03
C LYS A 97 -8.59 -0.69 -1.36
N SER A 98 -8.21 0.58 -1.45
CA SER A 98 -8.06 1.27 -2.74
C SER A 98 -6.82 0.80 -3.49
N PHE A 99 -5.73 0.53 -2.77
CA PHE A 99 -4.48 0.04 -3.34
C PHE A 99 -4.63 -1.36 -3.91
N THR A 100 -5.25 -2.29 -3.16
CA THR A 100 -5.52 -3.65 -3.67
C THR A 100 -6.51 -3.63 -4.83
N GLY A 101 -7.53 -2.77 -4.79
CA GLY A 101 -8.43 -2.56 -5.92
C GLY A 101 -7.71 -2.05 -7.17
N ALA A 102 -6.76 -1.13 -7.02
CA ALA A 102 -5.96 -0.64 -8.13
C ALA A 102 -5.02 -1.73 -8.69
N LEU A 103 -4.42 -2.55 -7.82
CA LEU A 103 -3.59 -3.69 -8.25
C LEU A 103 -4.42 -4.69 -9.06
N ALA A 104 -5.61 -5.05 -8.58
CA ALA A 104 -6.53 -5.93 -9.29
C ALA A 104 -6.91 -5.38 -10.67
N HIS A 105 -7.17 -4.07 -10.75
CA HIS A 105 -7.45 -3.41 -12.02
C HIS A 105 -6.26 -3.46 -13.00
N THR A 106 -5.05 -3.17 -12.52
CA THR A 106 -3.83 -3.11 -13.34
C THR A 106 -3.37 -4.50 -13.80
N LEU A 107 -3.23 -5.44 -12.85
CA LEU A 107 -2.77 -6.80 -13.12
C LEU A 107 -3.83 -7.63 -13.84
N GLY A 108 -5.11 -7.27 -13.72
CA GLY A 108 -6.20 -7.87 -14.49
C GLY A 108 -6.20 -9.41 -14.38
N PRO A 109 -6.03 -10.16 -15.48
CA PRO A 109 -6.03 -11.63 -15.45
C PRO A 109 -4.94 -12.27 -14.57
N GLU A 110 -3.85 -11.56 -14.27
CA GLU A 110 -2.79 -12.05 -13.39
C GLU A 110 -3.17 -11.95 -11.91
N TRP A 111 -4.17 -11.13 -11.58
CA TRP A 111 -4.66 -10.99 -10.22
C TRP A 111 -5.51 -12.20 -9.81
N ASN A 112 -5.05 -12.90 -8.77
CA ASN A 112 -5.75 -14.06 -8.20
C ASN A 112 -5.87 -13.93 -6.68
N ASP A 113 -6.59 -14.88 -6.06
CA ASP A 113 -6.86 -14.87 -4.62
C ASP A 113 -5.58 -14.92 -3.77
N GLU A 114 -4.53 -15.61 -4.24
CA GLU A 114 -3.25 -15.69 -3.55
C GLU A 114 -2.51 -14.34 -3.56
N MET A 115 -2.49 -13.65 -4.70
CA MET A 115 -1.94 -12.29 -4.80
C MET A 115 -2.73 -11.32 -3.93
N GLN A 116 -4.07 -11.41 -3.95
CA GLN A 116 -4.92 -10.57 -3.11
C GLN A 116 -4.61 -10.75 -1.63
N GLN A 117 -4.48 -11.99 -1.16
CA GLN A 117 -4.14 -12.28 0.22
C GLN A 117 -2.73 -11.78 0.56
N ALA A 118 -1.74 -12.07 -0.30
CA ALA A 118 -0.35 -11.66 -0.09
C ALA A 118 -0.20 -10.13 0.00
N TRP A 119 -0.85 -9.39 -0.91
CA TRP A 119 -0.83 -7.92 -0.90
C TRP A 119 -1.58 -7.34 0.29
N SER A 120 -2.73 -7.91 0.66
CA SER A 120 -3.48 -7.45 1.84
C SER A 120 -2.65 -7.61 3.12
N ASP A 121 -2.04 -8.78 3.32
CA ASP A 121 -1.19 -9.05 4.48
C ASP A 121 0.08 -8.19 4.48
N PHE A 122 0.68 -7.97 3.31
CA PHE A 122 1.83 -7.10 3.16
C PHE A 122 1.51 -5.65 3.51
N LEU A 123 0.39 -5.12 3.03
CA LEU A 123 0.01 -3.73 3.32
C LEU A 123 -0.43 -3.53 4.78
N VAL A 124 -1.07 -4.53 5.39
CA VAL A 124 -1.33 -4.53 6.85
C VAL A 124 0.00 -4.52 7.61
N TYR A 125 0.96 -5.35 7.21
CA TYR A 125 2.30 -5.34 7.79
C TYR A 125 3.00 -4.00 7.64
N VAL A 126 2.91 -3.37 6.45
CA VAL A 126 3.42 -2.02 6.17
C VAL A 126 2.83 -1.01 7.14
N ALA A 127 1.51 -0.98 7.28
CA ALA A 127 0.82 -0.06 8.18
C ALA A 127 1.24 -0.29 9.64
N MET A 128 1.32 -1.54 10.10
CA MET A 128 1.83 -1.89 11.44
C MET A 128 3.26 -1.38 11.68
N LYS A 129 4.16 -1.55 10.71
CA LYS A 129 5.54 -1.06 10.81
C LYS A 129 5.64 0.46 10.72
N MET A 130 4.64 1.10 10.14
CA MET A 130 4.49 2.56 10.16
C MET A 130 3.82 3.07 11.45
N ASN A 131 3.52 2.19 12.41
CA ASN A 131 2.80 2.45 13.67
C ASN A 131 1.32 2.86 13.48
N PHE A 132 0.67 2.26 12.50
CA PHE A 132 -0.78 2.28 12.31
C PHE A 132 -1.33 0.86 12.49
N LEU A 133 -2.63 0.70 12.72
CA LEU A 133 -3.26 -0.63 12.84
C LEU A 133 -2.69 -1.51 13.98
N SER A 134 -2.23 -0.92 15.08
CA SER A 134 -1.65 -1.68 16.18
C SER A 134 -2.70 -2.54 16.92
N SER A 135 -2.75 -3.83 16.58
CA SER A 135 -3.26 -4.99 17.36
C SER A 135 -4.55 -4.86 18.19
N GLN A 136 -5.45 -3.93 17.89
CA GLN A 136 -6.81 -3.87 18.46
C GLN A 136 -7.87 -3.87 17.37
N ARG A 137 -7.74 -4.79 16.39
CA ARG A 137 -8.84 -5.16 15.48
C ARG A 137 -8.99 -6.66 15.37
N HIS A 138 -9.38 -7.25 16.48
CA HIS A 138 -10.20 -8.46 16.47
C HIS A 138 -11.49 -8.13 17.21
N LYS A 139 -12.51 -7.73 16.45
CA LYS A 139 -13.93 -8.10 16.57
C LYS A 139 -14.80 -7.05 15.88
N GLU A 140 -15.89 -7.54 15.31
CA GLU A 140 -16.97 -6.81 14.60
C GLU A 140 -16.60 -6.52 13.13
N THR A 141 -17.24 -7.12 12.13
CA THR A 141 -18.67 -7.42 12.00
C THR A 141 -18.88 -8.46 10.90
N GLN A 142 -19.60 -9.54 11.18
CA GLN A 142 -20.39 -10.23 10.17
C GLN A 142 -21.70 -10.65 10.86
N PRO A 143 -22.87 -10.31 10.30
CA PRO A 143 -24.16 -10.70 10.87
C PRO A 143 -24.36 -12.23 10.85
#